data_AF-A0A1G2EH67-F1
#
_entry.id   AF-A0A1G2EH67-F1
#
_cell.length_a   1.000
_cell.length_b   1.000
_cell.length_c   1.000
_cell.angle_alpha   90.00
_cell.angle_beta   90.00
_cell.angle_gamma   90.00
#
_symmetry.space_group_name_H-M   'P 1'
#
loop_
_entity.id
_entity.type
_entity.pdbx_description
1 polymer ?
#
loop_
_entity_poly.entity_id
_entity_poly.type
_entity_poly.pdbx_seq_one_letter_code
_entity_poly.pdbx_strand_id
1 'polypeptide(L)'
;MNKLIFFLKRPKIVIVKGAAQGITQDAIYQVLQAHFKMGQEVLMIDQDFEFFIKYSRLPVLVVNGDITQAPEVSLLVQALTASSYLVLNSDDDEVARDLKNKSQARVLTFGFGARADIRATAVGANFKISYQGNVVPVWLENLADQEQVYAALAASAVGEALGLNLVQVSEALRG
;
A
#
# COMPACT_ATOMS: atom_id res chain seq x y z
N MET A 1 -19.79 4.47 -10.90
CA MET A 1 -19.64 3.17 -11.60
C MET A 1 -20.80 2.26 -11.24
N ASN A 2 -21.42 1.57 -12.20
CA ASN A 2 -22.55 0.68 -11.92
C ASN A 2 -22.09 -0.55 -11.12
N LYS A 3 -22.73 -0.83 -9.96
CA LYS A 3 -22.44 -2.00 -9.09
C LYS A 3 -22.49 -3.32 -9.86
N LEU A 4 -23.30 -3.41 -10.91
CA LEU A 4 -23.41 -4.58 -11.79
C LEU A 4 -22.12 -4.83 -12.62
N ILE A 5 -21.49 -3.77 -13.12
CA ILE A 5 -20.24 -3.87 -13.90
C ILE A 5 -19.07 -4.21 -12.98
N PHE A 6 -19.06 -3.66 -11.77
CA PHE A 6 -18.06 -3.99 -10.75
C PHE A 6 -18.09 -5.48 -10.40
N PHE A 7 -19.29 -6.03 -10.16
CA PHE A 7 -19.49 -7.45 -9.85
C PHE A 7 -18.94 -8.39 -10.93
N LEU A 8 -19.08 -8.02 -12.21
CA LEU A 8 -18.59 -8.81 -13.34
C LEU A 8 -17.07 -8.72 -13.52
N LYS A 9 -16.49 -7.51 -13.40
CA LYS A 9 -15.05 -7.30 -13.64
C LYS A 9 -14.18 -7.68 -12.44
N ARG A 10 -14.72 -7.61 -11.22
CA ARG A 10 -14.03 -7.86 -9.94
C ARG A 10 -12.63 -7.23 -9.88
N PRO A 11 -12.54 -5.90 -10.06
CA PRO A 11 -11.25 -5.21 -10.09
C PRO A 11 -10.49 -5.37 -8.78
N LYS A 12 -9.18 -5.15 -8.84
CA LYS A 12 -8.33 -5.02 -7.65
C LYS A 12 -8.71 -3.72 -6.94
N ILE A 13 -8.68 -3.71 -5.61
CA ILE A 13 -8.95 -2.48 -4.86
C ILE A 13 -7.80 -2.16 -3.93
N VAL A 14 -7.55 -0.87 -3.76
CA VAL A 14 -6.59 -0.35 -2.79
C VAL A 14 -7.32 0.63 -1.88
N ILE A 15 -7.20 0.43 -0.58
CA ILE A 15 -7.71 1.31 0.46
C ILE A 15 -6.52 1.81 1.24
N VAL A 16 -6.44 3.11 1.50
CA VAL A 16 -5.34 3.71 2.26
C VAL A 16 -5.93 4.44 3.48
N LYS A 17 -5.35 4.21 4.66
CA LYS A 17 -5.76 4.81 5.93
C LYS A 17 -4.55 5.24 6.76
N GLY A 18 -4.80 6.17 7.69
CA GLY A 18 -3.79 6.75 8.58
C GLY A 18 -3.46 8.21 8.22
N ALA A 19 -2.74 8.91 9.10
CA ALA A 19 -2.47 10.34 8.98
C ALA A 19 -1.73 10.72 7.68
N ALA A 20 -0.96 9.80 7.10
CA ALA A 20 -0.24 10.01 5.84
C ALA A 20 -1.04 9.57 4.60
N GLN A 21 -2.38 9.51 4.68
CA GLN A 21 -3.22 8.96 3.61
C GLN A 21 -2.99 9.64 2.25
N GLY A 22 -3.00 10.97 2.18
CA GLY A 22 -2.89 11.70 0.91
C GLY A 22 -1.60 11.40 0.15
N ILE A 23 -0.44 11.66 0.78
CA ILE A 23 0.88 11.41 0.19
C ILE A 23 1.08 9.92 -0.16
N THR A 24 0.55 9.01 0.65
CA THR A 24 0.61 7.57 0.39
C THR A 24 -0.26 7.19 -0.81
N GLN A 25 -1.45 7.78 -0.95
CA GLN A 25 -2.32 7.56 -2.10
C GLN A 25 -1.68 8.07 -3.39
N ASP A 26 -1.04 9.24 -3.36
CA ASP A 26 -0.39 9.82 -4.54
C ASP A 26 0.76 8.93 -5.03
N ALA A 27 1.63 8.45 -4.13
CA ALA A 27 2.72 7.55 -4.48
C ALA A 27 2.21 6.21 -5.05
N ILE A 28 1.16 5.63 -4.44
CA ILE A 28 0.53 4.41 -4.94
C ILE A 28 -0.09 4.67 -6.33
N TYR A 29 -0.81 5.77 -6.50
CA TYR A 29 -1.43 6.12 -7.77
C TYR A 29 -0.38 6.27 -8.87
N GLN A 30 0.73 6.96 -8.58
CA GLN A 30 1.85 7.14 -9.49
C GLN A 30 2.42 5.81 -9.98
N VAL A 31 2.65 4.86 -9.08
CA VAL A 31 3.13 3.52 -9.44
C VAL A 31 2.10 2.75 -10.25
N LEU A 32 0.84 2.74 -9.82
CA LEU A 32 -0.17 1.89 -10.42
C LEU A 32 -0.66 2.39 -11.78
N GLN A 33 -0.73 3.71 -12.01
CA GLN A 33 -1.15 4.27 -13.29
C GLN A 33 -0.20 3.92 -14.44
N ALA A 34 1.08 3.67 -14.15
CA ALA A 34 2.07 3.27 -15.14
C ALA A 34 1.84 1.84 -15.66
N HIS A 35 1.12 1.00 -14.92
CA HIS A 35 0.99 -0.44 -15.20
C HIS A 35 -0.44 -0.96 -15.28
N PHE A 36 -1.43 -0.20 -14.82
CA PHE A 36 -2.83 -0.60 -14.76
C PHE A 36 -3.77 0.51 -15.24
N LYS A 37 -4.89 0.14 -15.87
CA LYS A 37 -5.97 1.08 -16.17
C LYS A 37 -6.72 1.43 -14.89
N MET A 38 -6.35 2.56 -14.28
CA MET A 38 -7.02 3.12 -13.11
C MET A 38 -8.53 3.33 -13.40
N GLY A 39 -9.38 2.98 -12.44
CA GLY A 39 -10.84 3.03 -12.63
C GLY A 39 -11.46 1.80 -13.30
N GLN A 40 -10.64 0.90 -13.88
CA GLN A 40 -11.12 -0.31 -14.56
C GLN A 40 -10.50 -1.59 -14.00
N GLU A 41 -9.18 -1.62 -13.85
CA GLU A 41 -8.42 -2.77 -13.35
C GLU A 41 -8.10 -2.64 -11.87
N VAL A 42 -7.75 -1.41 -11.45
CA VAL A 42 -7.50 -1.04 -10.07
C VAL A 42 -8.37 0.15 -9.68
N LEU A 43 -8.94 0.09 -8.48
CA LEU A 43 -9.71 1.18 -7.90
C LEU A 43 -9.14 1.55 -6.55
N MET A 44 -8.90 2.84 -6.34
CA MET A 44 -8.61 3.39 -5.03
C MET A 44 -9.92 3.85 -4.39
N ILE A 45 -10.20 3.34 -3.19
CA ILE A 45 -11.51 3.51 -2.53
C ILE A 45 -11.31 4.15 -1.15
N ASP A 46 -12.15 5.13 -0.84
CA ASP A 46 -12.14 5.91 0.40
C ASP A 46 -13.41 5.76 1.26
N GLN A 47 -14.43 5.06 0.75
CA GLN A 47 -15.73 4.83 1.39
C GLN A 47 -16.40 3.54 0.89
N ASP A 48 -17.52 3.13 1.49
CA ASP A 48 -18.30 1.93 1.11
C ASP A 48 -17.50 0.61 1.10
N PHE A 49 -16.52 0.50 1.99
CA PHE A 49 -15.48 -0.53 1.95
C PHE A 49 -16.00 -1.98 1.95
N GLU A 50 -17.04 -2.28 2.73
CA GLU A 50 -17.58 -3.64 2.84
C GLU A 50 -18.00 -4.21 1.48
N PHE A 51 -18.68 -3.39 0.66
CA PHE A 51 -19.09 -3.79 -0.68
C PHE A 51 -17.88 -4.10 -1.55
N PHE A 52 -16.89 -3.20 -1.56
CA PHE A 52 -15.72 -3.33 -2.42
C PHE A 52 -14.83 -4.50 -2.00
N ILE A 53 -14.58 -4.69 -0.70
CA ILE A 53 -13.79 -5.81 -0.17
C ILE A 53 -14.44 -7.14 -0.55
N LYS A 54 -15.77 -7.26 -0.38
CA LYS A 54 -16.51 -8.50 -0.68
C LYS A 54 -16.46 -8.92 -2.15
N TYR A 55 -16.44 -7.97 -3.08
CA TYR A 55 -16.56 -8.24 -4.51
C TYR A 55 -15.27 -8.04 -5.30
N SER A 56 -14.20 -7.56 -4.66
CA SER A 56 -12.88 -7.48 -5.27
C SER A 56 -12.20 -8.85 -5.32
N ARG A 57 -11.38 -9.08 -6.35
CA ARG A 57 -10.49 -10.25 -6.42
C ARG A 57 -9.24 -10.11 -5.54
N LEU A 58 -8.84 -8.88 -5.25
CA LEU A 58 -7.60 -8.58 -4.54
C LEU A 58 -7.75 -7.27 -3.76
N PRO A 59 -8.33 -7.31 -2.55
CA PRO A 59 -8.31 -6.18 -1.64
C PRO A 59 -6.93 -5.94 -1.06
N VAL A 60 -6.44 -4.72 -1.14
CA VAL A 60 -5.22 -4.28 -0.46
C VAL A 60 -5.59 -3.13 0.49
N LEU A 61 -5.40 -3.32 1.79
CA LEU A 61 -5.53 -2.26 2.78
C LEU A 61 -4.14 -1.80 3.18
N VAL A 62 -3.85 -0.52 3.03
CA VAL A 62 -2.61 0.13 3.45
C VAL A 62 -2.89 0.98 4.68
N VAL A 63 -2.08 0.80 5.72
CA VAL A 63 -2.12 1.63 6.93
C VAL A 63 -0.75 2.29 7.11
N ASN A 64 -0.74 3.63 7.06
CA ASN A 64 0.48 4.43 7.20
C ASN A 64 0.23 5.67 8.07
N GLY A 65 1.00 5.80 9.15
CA GLY A 65 0.86 6.85 10.15
C GLY A 65 -0.29 6.60 11.13
N ASP A 66 -0.52 7.57 12.01
CA ASP A 66 -1.51 7.49 13.10
C ASP A 66 -2.93 7.22 12.58
N ILE A 67 -3.62 6.27 13.21
CA ILE A 67 -4.99 5.86 12.88
C ILE A 67 -6.02 6.34 13.90
N THR A 68 -5.66 7.20 14.86
CA THR A 68 -6.59 7.71 15.89
C THR A 68 -7.83 8.38 15.28
N GLN A 69 -7.68 9.00 14.10
CA GLN A 69 -8.78 9.63 13.35
C GLN A 69 -9.45 8.69 12.33
N ALA A 70 -9.07 7.41 12.30
CA ALA A 70 -9.60 6.38 11.40
C ALA A 70 -10.07 5.14 12.20
N PRO A 71 -11.07 5.29 13.11
CA PRO A 71 -11.54 4.19 13.97
C PRO A 71 -12.06 2.97 13.18
N GLU A 72 -12.48 3.17 11.93
CA GLU A 72 -12.94 2.10 11.05
C GLU A 72 -11.84 1.11 10.65
N VAL A 73 -10.55 1.44 10.80
CA VAL A 73 -9.42 0.58 10.37
C VAL A 73 -9.51 -0.82 11.00
N SER A 74 -9.90 -0.92 12.27
CA SER A 74 -10.09 -2.22 12.94
C SER A 74 -11.18 -3.08 12.29
N LEU A 75 -12.26 -2.48 11.80
CA LEU A 75 -13.34 -3.19 11.10
C LEU A 75 -12.89 -3.61 9.71
N LEU A 76 -12.15 -2.74 9.00
CA LEU A 76 -11.59 -3.06 7.69
C LEU A 76 -10.66 -4.25 7.75
N VAL A 77 -9.75 -4.26 8.73
CA VAL A 77 -8.79 -5.35 8.95
C VAL A 77 -9.49 -6.69 9.20
N GLN A 78 -10.60 -6.69 9.96
CA GLN A 78 -11.42 -7.89 10.22
C GLN A 78 -12.19 -8.36 8.99
N ALA A 79 -12.56 -7.45 8.09
CA ALA A 79 -13.25 -7.79 6.84
C ALA A 79 -12.32 -8.38 5.77
N LEU A 80 -11.00 -8.26 5.94
CA LEU A 80 -10.03 -8.85 5.01
C LEU A 80 -10.02 -10.38 5.11
N THR A 81 -9.79 -11.02 3.97
CA THR A 81 -9.74 -12.48 3.84
C THR A 81 -8.31 -12.93 3.54
N ALA A 82 -8.05 -14.25 3.52
CA ALA A 82 -6.73 -14.79 3.20
C ALA A 82 -6.21 -14.49 1.77
N SER A 83 -7.09 -14.05 0.86
CA SER A 83 -6.69 -13.56 -0.47
C SER A 83 -6.41 -12.05 -0.51
N SER A 84 -6.70 -11.33 0.57
CA SER A 84 -6.41 -9.91 0.72
C SER A 84 -4.95 -9.68 1.14
N TYR A 85 -4.48 -8.45 0.93
CA TYR A 85 -3.25 -7.94 1.51
C TYR A 85 -3.53 -6.86 2.55
N LEU A 86 -2.76 -6.91 3.64
CA LEU A 86 -2.65 -5.86 4.63
C LEU A 86 -1.20 -5.33 4.60
N VAL A 87 -1.05 -4.07 4.24
CA VAL A 87 0.23 -3.38 4.11
C VAL A 87 0.37 -2.43 5.30
N LEU A 88 1.41 -2.62 6.11
CA LEU A 88 1.59 -1.90 7.38
C LEU A 88 2.96 -1.24 7.48
N ASN A 89 2.99 -0.01 7.97
CA ASN A 89 4.23 0.60 8.43
C ASN A 89 4.69 -0.09 9.73
N SER A 90 5.80 -0.83 9.70
CA SER A 90 6.31 -1.54 10.88
C SER A 90 7.13 -0.68 11.83
N ASP A 91 7.46 0.56 11.47
CA ASP A 91 8.11 1.47 12.41
C ASP A 91 7.12 2.01 13.47
N ASP A 92 5.81 1.81 13.24
CA ASP A 92 4.74 1.95 14.24
C ASP A 92 4.44 0.57 14.87
N ASP A 93 5.36 0.13 15.73
CA ASP A 93 5.43 -1.25 16.23
C ASP A 93 4.14 -1.73 16.95
N GLU A 94 3.47 -0.86 17.72
CA GLU A 94 2.28 -1.23 18.49
C GLU A 94 1.06 -1.40 17.59
N VAL A 95 0.76 -0.39 16.77
CA VAL A 95 -0.39 -0.41 15.85
C VAL A 95 -0.23 -1.53 14.83
N ALA A 96 0.96 -1.67 14.23
CA ALA A 96 1.21 -2.71 13.23
C ALA A 96 1.01 -4.12 13.82
N ARG A 97 1.47 -4.35 15.05
CA ARG A 97 1.33 -5.65 15.71
C ARG A 97 -0.14 -5.95 16.04
N ASP A 98 -0.90 -4.99 16.55
CA ASP A 98 -2.32 -5.16 16.85
C ASP A 98 -3.14 -5.49 15.59
N LEU A 99 -2.97 -4.71 14.52
CA LEU A 99 -3.68 -4.95 13.26
C LEU A 99 -3.30 -6.28 12.62
N LYS A 100 -2.01 -6.66 12.67
CA LYS A 100 -1.54 -7.96 12.19
C LYS A 100 -2.22 -9.13 12.91
N ASN A 101 -2.39 -9.06 14.22
CA ASN A 101 -3.03 -10.13 15.00
C ASN A 101 -4.55 -10.24 14.75
N LYS A 102 -5.19 -9.15 14.33
CA LYS A 102 -6.63 -9.10 14.01
C LYS A 102 -6.94 -9.54 12.58
N SER A 103 -5.94 -9.66 11.70
CA SER A 103 -6.14 -9.96 10.29
C SER A 103 -5.88 -11.42 9.94
N GLN A 104 -6.63 -11.93 8.97
CA GLN A 104 -6.31 -13.18 8.26
C GLN A 104 -5.63 -12.93 6.91
N ALA A 105 -5.40 -11.67 6.55
CA ALA A 105 -4.80 -11.27 5.29
C ALA A 105 -3.31 -11.64 5.22
N ARG A 106 -2.78 -11.62 4.00
CA ARG A 106 -1.32 -11.65 3.80
C ARG A 106 -0.76 -10.30 4.21
N VAL A 107 0.19 -10.31 5.13
CA VAL A 107 0.77 -9.08 5.65
C VAL A 107 2.09 -8.79 4.94
N LEU A 108 2.22 -7.57 4.40
CA LEU A 108 3.49 -7.00 3.96
C LEU A 108 3.80 -5.80 4.84
N THR A 109 5.00 -5.77 5.40
CA THR A 109 5.45 -4.66 6.23
C THR A 109 6.46 -3.79 5.50
N PHE A 110 6.44 -2.50 5.81
CA PHE A 110 7.40 -1.56 5.28
C PHE A 110 7.94 -0.62 6.36
N GLY A 111 9.16 -0.11 6.17
CA GLY A 111 9.75 0.87 7.10
C GLY A 111 11.26 1.01 6.95
N PHE A 112 11.90 1.67 7.90
CA PHE A 112 13.36 1.72 8.03
C PHE A 112 13.89 0.61 8.94
N GLY A 113 13.06 0.07 9.82
CA GLY A 113 13.40 -0.99 10.75
C GLY A 113 13.88 -2.27 10.06
N ALA A 114 14.79 -2.99 10.72
CA ALA A 114 15.34 -4.25 10.20
C ALA A 114 14.30 -5.39 10.06
N ARG A 115 13.12 -5.23 10.68
CA ARG A 115 12.02 -6.19 10.64
C ARG A 115 11.01 -5.93 9.52
N ALA A 116 11.11 -4.81 8.82
CA ALA A 116 10.28 -4.52 7.67
C ALA A 116 10.61 -5.49 6.52
N ASP A 117 9.58 -6.03 5.85
CA ASP A 117 9.77 -6.82 4.64
C ASP A 117 10.36 -5.95 3.53
N ILE A 118 9.78 -4.77 3.34
CA ILE A 118 10.22 -3.76 2.36
C ILE A 118 10.88 -2.61 3.11
N ARG A 119 12.18 -2.47 2.93
CA ARG A 119 12.98 -1.56 3.74
C ARG A 119 13.64 -0.46 2.94
N ALA A 120 13.60 0.78 3.46
CA ALA A 120 14.47 1.85 2.97
C ALA A 120 15.79 1.87 3.73
N THR A 121 16.89 2.09 2.99
CA THR A 121 18.15 2.52 3.58
C THR A 121 18.43 3.96 3.15
N ALA A 122 18.61 4.84 4.14
CA ALA A 122 18.76 6.30 4.02
C ALA A 122 17.46 7.07 3.68
N VAL A 123 17.51 8.38 3.89
CA VAL A 123 16.48 9.38 3.55
C VAL A 123 17.13 10.44 2.65
N GLY A 124 16.39 11.03 1.72
CA GLY A 124 16.86 12.06 0.79
C GLY A 124 16.79 11.62 -0.68
N ALA A 125 17.43 12.40 -1.56
CA ALA A 125 17.31 12.27 -3.02
C ALA A 125 17.68 10.91 -3.61
N ASN A 126 18.43 10.08 -2.87
CA ASN A 126 18.92 8.77 -3.32
C ASN A 126 18.81 7.75 -2.19
N PHE A 127 17.62 7.22 -1.94
CA PHE A 127 17.46 6.09 -1.02
C PHE A 127 17.40 4.77 -1.80
N LYS A 128 17.55 3.65 -1.10
CA LYS A 128 17.41 2.32 -1.71
C LYS A 128 16.28 1.58 -1.03
N ILE A 129 15.45 0.92 -1.82
CA ILE A 129 14.44 -0.02 -1.35
C ILE A 129 15.01 -1.43 -1.47
N SER A 130 14.87 -2.23 -0.40
CA SER A 130 15.23 -3.63 -0.39
C SER A 130 14.05 -4.53 -0.05
N TYR A 131 13.89 -5.62 -0.78
CA TYR A 131 12.86 -6.65 -0.54
C TYR A 131 13.31 -7.99 -1.12
N GLN A 132 13.23 -9.07 -0.33
CA GLN A 132 13.62 -10.44 -0.70
C GLN A 132 14.99 -10.55 -1.40
N GLY A 133 15.99 -9.83 -0.87
CA GLY A 133 17.37 -9.85 -1.40
C GLY A 133 17.61 -8.93 -2.60
N ASN A 134 16.56 -8.39 -3.22
CA ASN A 134 16.70 -7.35 -4.24
C ASN A 134 16.90 -5.99 -3.58
N VAL A 135 17.76 -5.16 -4.17
CA VAL A 135 18.02 -3.79 -3.73
C VAL A 135 17.97 -2.88 -4.95
N VAL A 136 17.04 -1.94 -4.97
CA VAL A 136 16.84 -1.01 -6.08
C VAL A 136 16.98 0.43 -5.56
N PRO A 137 17.83 1.26 -6.19
CA PRO A 137 17.88 2.69 -5.88
C PRO A 137 16.61 3.38 -6.37
N VAL A 138 16.04 4.25 -5.55
CA VAL A 138 14.82 5.02 -5.87
C VAL A 138 15.13 6.50 -5.83
N TRP A 139 14.60 7.20 -6.83
CA TRP A 139 14.70 8.65 -7.00
C TRP A 139 13.29 9.22 -7.05
N LEU A 140 13.04 10.22 -6.21
CA LEU A 140 11.84 11.03 -6.29
C LEU A 140 12.21 12.36 -6.95
N GLU A 141 11.30 12.97 -7.70
CA GLU A 141 11.57 14.23 -8.42
C GLU A 141 12.03 15.38 -7.50
N ASN A 142 11.64 15.34 -6.22
CA ASN A 142 12.00 16.32 -5.20
C ASN A 142 12.83 15.70 -4.07
N LEU A 143 13.44 16.55 -3.23
CA LEU A 143 14.13 16.09 -2.02
C LEU A 143 13.17 15.31 -1.14
N ALA A 144 13.38 14.00 -1.06
CA ALA A 144 12.57 13.08 -0.28
C ALA A 144 12.75 13.34 1.22
N ASP A 145 11.68 13.76 1.90
CA ASP A 145 11.60 13.66 3.35
C ASP A 145 11.20 12.24 3.77
N GLN A 146 11.11 12.02 5.08
CA GLN A 146 10.81 10.70 5.63
C GLN A 146 9.39 10.23 5.27
N GLU A 147 8.40 11.14 5.18
CA GLU A 147 7.03 10.80 4.81
C GLU A 147 6.95 10.34 3.35
N GLN A 148 7.67 11.01 2.45
CA GLN A 148 7.77 10.63 1.04
C GLN A 148 8.44 9.27 0.87
N VAL A 149 9.46 8.95 1.69
CA VAL A 149 10.07 7.61 1.68
C VAL A 149 9.09 6.56 2.16
N TYR A 150 8.33 6.80 3.25
CA TYR A 150 7.28 5.87 3.69
C TYR A 150 6.20 5.66 2.63
N ALA A 151 5.77 6.72 1.93
CA ALA A 151 4.82 6.63 0.84
C ALA A 151 5.36 5.79 -0.33
N ALA A 152 6.62 5.97 -0.71
CA ALA A 152 7.29 5.16 -1.75
C ALA A 152 7.43 3.69 -1.34
N LEU A 153 7.72 3.41 -0.06
CA LEU A 153 7.77 2.05 0.48
C LEU A 153 6.39 1.39 0.48
N ALA A 154 5.34 2.12 0.89
CA ALA A 154 3.96 1.65 0.82
C ALA A 154 3.53 1.38 -0.64
N ALA A 155 3.90 2.26 -1.57
CA ALA A 155 3.66 2.06 -3.00
C ALA A 155 4.40 0.82 -3.54
N SER A 156 5.61 0.55 -3.04
CA SER A 156 6.36 -0.67 -3.37
C SER A 156 5.66 -1.94 -2.85
N ALA A 157 5.12 -1.90 -1.64
CA ALA A 157 4.35 -3.01 -1.07
C ALA A 157 3.06 -3.29 -1.84
N VAL A 158 2.35 -2.24 -2.25
CA VAL A 158 1.16 -2.37 -3.10
C VAL A 158 1.54 -2.89 -4.48
N GLY A 159 2.63 -2.38 -5.08
CA GLY A 159 3.15 -2.87 -6.35
C GLY A 159 3.44 -4.37 -6.31
N GLU A 160 4.18 -4.83 -5.30
CA GLU A 160 4.47 -6.25 -5.05
C GLU A 160 3.18 -7.07 -4.89
N ALA A 161 2.24 -6.61 -4.05
CA ALA A 161 0.95 -7.28 -3.87
C ALA A 161 0.17 -7.43 -5.19
N LEU A 162 0.37 -6.51 -6.13
CA LEU A 162 -0.26 -6.49 -7.45
C LEU A 162 0.56 -7.18 -8.55
N GLY A 163 1.75 -7.68 -8.23
CA GLY A 163 2.65 -8.44 -9.11
C GLY A 163 3.70 -7.61 -9.86
N LEU A 164 3.99 -6.39 -9.42
CA LEU A 164 5.09 -5.56 -9.94
C LEU A 164 6.38 -5.88 -9.20
N ASN A 165 7.51 -5.88 -9.91
CA ASN A 165 8.83 -5.97 -9.27
C ASN A 165 9.35 -4.57 -8.84
N LEU A 166 10.38 -4.54 -8.00
CA LEU A 166 10.95 -3.28 -7.48
C LEU A 166 11.53 -2.36 -8.57
N VAL A 167 11.98 -2.90 -9.70
CA VAL A 167 12.50 -2.09 -10.82
C VAL A 167 11.35 -1.29 -11.45
N GLN A 168 10.24 -1.96 -11.75
CA GLN A 168 9.03 -1.32 -12.29
C GLN A 168 8.50 -0.23 -11.35
N VAL A 169 8.45 -0.52 -10.05
CA VAL A 169 8.05 0.47 -9.04
C VAL A 169 8.99 1.67 -9.02
N SER A 170 10.30 1.42 -9.00
CA SER A 170 11.31 2.48 -8.96
C SER A 170 11.28 3.36 -10.21
N GLU A 171 11.02 2.79 -11.38
CA GLU A 171 10.89 3.53 -12.63
C GLU A 171 9.65 4.42 -12.59
N ALA A 172 8.50 3.88 -12.14
CA ALA A 172 7.27 4.66 -12.05
C ALA A 172 7.34 5.81 -11.03
N LEU A 173 8.05 5.63 -9.92
CA LEU A 173 8.25 6.68 -8.90
C LEU A 173 9.13 7.84 -9.36
N ARG A 174 9.92 7.66 -10.43
CA ARG A 174 10.82 8.71 -10.94
C ARG A 174 10.07 9.83 -11.65
N GLY A 175 8.89 9.54 -12.21
CA GLY A 175 8.17 10.43 -13.14
C GLY A 175 8.40 10.06 -14.59
#